data_AF-A0A327V660-F1
#
_entry.id   AF-A0A327V660-F1
#
_cell.length_a   1.000
_cell.length_b   1.000
_cell.length_c   1.000
_cell.angle_alpha   90.00
_cell.angle_beta   90.00
_cell.angle_gamma   90.00
#
_symmetry.space_group_name_H-M   'P 1'
#
loop_
_entity.id
_entity.type
_entity.pdbx_description
1 polymer ?
#
loop_
_entity_poly.entity_id
_entity_poly.type
_entity_poly.pdbx_seq_one_letter_code
_entity_poly.pdbx_strand_id
1 'polypeptide(L)'
;MRWSQDGQVEYIGRTDFQVKVRGFRIELAEIEQALTEHPDVDSAVVVVREDRADDQRIVAYVIPAGTATPSALDLTALTDHVRGHLPDYMVPTAIVPLTEFPTTTSGKLDRKALPAPDHTETETGRGPRNPTEEVLCRLFADLLGLAEIGIDADFFDRGGHSLLATRLTGRIRNELHVDVKVTTVFRHPTVAQLAVQIEELATSNRPRLRPQLGQMTV
;
A
#
# COMPACT_ATOMS: atom_id res chain seq x y z
N MET A 1 2.97 9.52 36.81
CA MET A 1 1.50 9.62 36.93
C MET A 1 1.17 10.97 37.53
N ARG A 2 0.31 11.76 36.89
CA ARG A 2 -0.19 13.02 37.45
C ARG A 2 -1.70 13.02 37.28
N TRP A 3 -2.41 13.36 38.35
CA TRP A 3 -3.86 13.42 38.38
C TRP A 3 -4.31 14.79 37.87
N SER A 4 -5.32 14.82 36.98
CA SER A 4 -6.10 16.03 36.73
C SER A 4 -7.07 16.26 37.90
N GLN A 5 -7.44 17.51 38.14
CA GLN A 5 -8.31 17.91 39.26
C GLN A 5 -9.73 17.34 39.18
N ASP A 6 -10.12 16.75 38.03
CA ASP A 6 -11.47 16.23 37.78
C ASP A 6 -11.60 14.70 37.92
N GLY A 7 -10.58 14.01 38.44
CA GLY A 7 -10.67 12.57 38.73
C GLY A 7 -10.78 11.65 37.49
N GLN A 8 -10.63 12.20 36.29
CA GLN A 8 -10.50 11.44 35.05
C GLN A 8 -9.06 10.92 34.93
N VAL A 9 -8.92 9.61 34.70
CA VAL A 9 -7.62 9.00 34.38
C VAL A 9 -7.33 9.32 32.92
N GLU A 10 -6.50 10.34 32.71
CA GLU A 10 -5.89 10.59 31.41
C GLU A 10 -4.90 9.44 31.14
N TYR A 11 -5.28 8.51 30.26
CA TYR A 11 -4.41 7.42 29.84
C TYR A 11 -3.33 8.00 28.92
N ILE A 12 -2.29 8.59 29.51
CA ILE A 12 -1.05 8.94 28.82
C ILE A 12 -0.34 7.61 28.53
N GLY A 13 -0.67 7.03 27.39
CA GLY A 13 -0.11 5.79 26.87
C GLY A 13 1.39 5.91 26.62
N ARG A 14 2.20 5.69 27.65
CA ARG A 14 3.62 5.36 27.50
C ARG A 14 3.76 3.87 27.31
N THR A 15 3.67 3.41 26.06
CA THR A 15 4.28 2.16 25.61
C THR A 15 4.66 2.38 24.16
N ASP A 16 5.88 2.89 23.94
CA ASP A 16 6.43 3.15 22.60
C ASP A 16 6.38 1.85 21.78
N PHE A 17 5.38 1.70 20.90
CA PHE A 17 5.38 0.67 19.85
C PHE A 17 6.21 1.17 18.66
N GLN A 18 7.44 1.62 18.97
CA GLN A 18 8.35 2.05 17.94
C GLN A 18 8.91 0.82 17.24
N VAL A 19 8.54 0.69 15.98
CA VAL A 19 8.85 -0.47 15.16
C VAL A 19 9.86 -0.12 14.09
N LYS A 20 10.66 -1.10 13.67
CA LYS A 20 11.43 -1.00 12.44
C LYS A 20 10.64 -1.68 11.35
N VAL A 21 10.21 -0.91 10.37
CA VAL A 21 9.53 -1.41 9.17
C VAL A 21 10.36 -0.98 7.99
N ARG A 22 10.89 -1.95 7.23
CA ARG A 22 11.58 -1.68 5.95
C ARG A 22 12.72 -0.65 6.07
N GLY A 23 13.43 -0.64 7.20
CA GLY A 23 14.55 0.27 7.49
C GLY A 23 14.15 1.63 8.12
N PHE A 24 12.86 1.94 8.19
CA PHE A 24 12.35 3.13 8.86
C PHE A 24 12.00 2.82 10.31
N ARG A 25 12.30 3.79 11.19
CA ARG A 25 11.84 3.78 12.58
C ARG A 25 10.50 4.51 12.59
N ILE A 26 9.43 3.79 12.88
CA ILE A 26 8.05 4.28 12.78
C ILE A 26 7.42 4.28 14.16
N GLU A 27 6.78 5.39 14.50
CA GLU A 27 5.91 5.51 15.67
C GLU A 27 4.49 5.18 15.26
N LEU A 28 3.98 4.01 15.67
CA LEU A 28 2.62 3.59 15.28
C LEU A 28 1.54 4.53 15.84
N ALA A 29 1.81 5.16 16.98
CA ALA A 29 0.93 6.14 17.60
C ALA A 29 0.68 7.39 16.73
N GLU A 30 1.63 7.78 15.87
CA GLU A 30 1.42 8.90 14.94
C GLU A 30 0.38 8.54 13.87
N ILE A 31 0.37 7.28 13.43
CA ILE A 31 -0.59 6.77 12.45
C ILE A 31 -1.96 6.62 13.11
N GLU A 32 -2.00 6.09 14.34
CA GLU A 32 -3.22 6.03 15.15
C GLU A 32 -3.83 7.42 15.33
N GLN A 33 -3.01 8.41 15.69
CA GLN A 33 -3.44 9.80 15.85
C GLN A 33 -4.01 10.36 14.56
N ALA A 34 -3.26 10.26 13.44
CA ALA A 34 -3.72 10.75 12.14
C ALA A 34 -5.05 10.12 11.71
N LEU A 35 -5.27 8.83 12.00
CA LEU A 35 -6.54 8.16 11.74
C LEU A 35 -7.68 8.72 12.61
N THR A 36 -7.45 8.91 13.91
CA THR A 36 -8.47 9.45 14.83
C THR A 36 -8.76 10.94 14.65
N GLU A 37 -7.93 11.68 13.91
CA GLU A 37 -8.23 13.05 13.50
C GLU A 37 -9.26 13.11 12.36
N HIS A 38 -9.51 11.99 11.66
CA HIS A 38 -10.58 11.90 10.67
C HIS A 38 -11.96 11.81 11.36
N PRO A 39 -12.97 12.62 10.97
CA PRO A 39 -14.25 12.71 11.68
C PRO A 39 -15.06 11.41 11.70
N ASP A 40 -14.81 10.50 10.75
CA ASP A 40 -15.50 9.22 10.65
C ASP A 40 -14.86 8.11 11.50
N VAL A 41 -13.76 8.36 12.21
CA VAL A 41 -13.05 7.37 13.04
C VAL A 41 -13.16 7.74 14.51
N ASP A 42 -13.73 6.84 15.32
CA ASP A 42 -13.77 6.99 16.78
C ASP A 42 -12.45 6.57 17.43
N SER A 43 -11.96 5.41 17.03
CA SER A 43 -10.78 4.80 17.62
C SER A 43 -9.96 4.06 16.57
N ALA A 44 -8.63 4.09 16.70
CA ALA A 44 -7.71 3.39 15.81
C ALA A 44 -6.64 2.62 16.59
N VAL A 45 -6.24 1.47 16.06
CA VAL A 45 -5.11 0.67 16.52
C VAL A 45 -4.27 0.29 15.31
N VAL A 46 -2.96 0.53 15.37
CA VAL A 46 -2.05 0.20 14.27
C VAL A 46 -1.06 -0.86 14.74
N VAL A 47 -0.83 -1.85 13.89
CA VAL A 47 0.15 -2.92 14.14
C VAL A 47 0.99 -3.17 12.89
N VAL A 48 2.18 -3.71 13.11
CA VAL A 48 2.96 -4.33 12.03
C VAL A 48 2.62 -5.81 11.99
N ARG A 49 2.13 -6.27 10.84
CA ARG A 49 1.97 -7.69 10.53
C ARG A 49 3.13 -8.18 9.67
N GLU A 50 3.45 -9.45 9.84
CA GLU A 50 4.38 -10.18 8.99
C GLU A 50 3.76 -11.55 8.71
N ASP A 51 2.79 -11.58 7.79
CA ASP A 51 2.06 -12.81 7.45
C ASP A 51 2.89 -13.74 6.54
N ARG A 52 3.94 -13.19 5.88
CA ARG A 52 4.97 -13.92 5.11
C ARG A 52 6.36 -13.38 5.49
N ALA A 53 7.38 -14.22 5.40
CA ALA A 53 8.75 -13.82 5.69
C ALA A 53 9.18 -12.60 4.87
N ASP A 54 9.76 -11.60 5.53
CA ASP A 54 10.19 -10.32 4.96
C ASP A 54 9.05 -9.41 4.43
N ASP A 55 7.79 -9.74 4.72
CA ASP A 55 6.61 -8.97 4.29
C ASP A 55 5.99 -8.22 5.48
N GLN A 56 6.80 -7.33 6.08
CA GLN A 56 6.31 -6.43 7.12
C GLN A 56 5.35 -5.40 6.51
N ARG A 57 4.12 -5.36 7.04
CA ARG A 57 3.03 -4.50 6.60
C ARG A 57 2.45 -3.72 7.76
N ILE A 58 2.20 -2.44 7.56
CA ILE A 58 1.47 -1.61 8.51
C ILE A 58 -0.02 -1.83 8.24
N VAL A 59 -0.74 -2.29 9.25
CA VAL A 59 -2.19 -2.52 9.17
C VAL A 59 -2.86 -1.71 10.27
N ALA A 60 -3.86 -0.93 9.88
CA ALA A 60 -4.69 -0.16 10.78
C ALA A 60 -6.04 -0.85 11.00
N TYR A 61 -6.53 -0.84 12.23
CA TYR A 61 -7.87 -1.28 12.61
C TYR A 61 -8.61 -0.07 13.15
N VAL A 62 -9.80 0.18 12.63
CA VAL A 62 -10.57 1.40 12.96
C VAL A 62 -11.97 1.03 13.42
N ILE A 63 -12.48 1.77 14.39
CA ILE A 63 -13.89 1.75 14.79
C ILE A 63 -14.55 3.03 14.24
N PRO A 64 -15.66 2.93 13.49
CA PRO A 64 -16.36 4.11 12.97
C PRO A 64 -16.88 5.03 14.07
N ALA A 65 -16.92 6.33 13.81
CA ALA A 65 -17.53 7.31 14.68
C ALA A 65 -19.07 7.27 14.65
N GLY A 66 -19.66 7.60 15.79
CA GLY A 66 -21.11 7.75 15.93
C GLY A 66 -21.89 6.44 15.77
N THR A 67 -22.84 6.42 14.82
CA THR A 67 -23.70 5.24 14.56
C THR A 67 -23.37 4.57 13.22
N ALA A 68 -22.28 4.98 12.58
CA ALA A 68 -21.84 4.39 11.33
C ALA A 68 -21.45 2.93 11.52
N THR A 69 -21.74 2.11 10.51
CA THR A 69 -21.31 0.70 10.50
C THR A 69 -19.92 0.60 9.87
N PRO A 70 -19.13 -0.45 10.19
CA PRO A 70 -17.82 -0.67 9.58
C PRO A 70 -17.82 -0.61 8.05
N SER A 71 -18.88 -1.10 7.41
CA SER A 71 -19.06 -1.10 5.96
C SER A 71 -19.39 0.27 5.35
N ALA A 72 -19.72 1.27 6.17
CA ALA A 72 -20.02 2.62 5.70
C ALA A 72 -18.77 3.51 5.62
N LEU A 73 -17.61 3.05 6.12
CA LEU A 73 -16.38 3.81 6.04
C LEU A 73 -15.82 3.82 4.63
N ASP A 74 -15.49 5.01 4.14
CA ASP A 74 -14.72 5.19 2.91
C ASP A 74 -13.22 4.98 3.22
N LEU A 75 -12.72 3.77 2.97
CA LEU A 75 -11.34 3.41 3.27
C LEU A 75 -10.32 4.14 2.38
N THR A 76 -10.73 4.53 1.16
CA THR A 76 -9.89 5.33 0.27
C THR A 76 -9.72 6.73 0.84
N ALA A 77 -10.80 7.37 1.30
CA ALA A 77 -10.74 8.66 1.96
C ALA A 77 -9.86 8.64 3.23
N LEU A 78 -9.94 7.57 4.04
CA LEU A 78 -9.07 7.39 5.21
C LEU A 78 -7.59 7.25 4.82
N THR A 79 -7.32 6.49 3.75
CA THR A 79 -5.95 6.29 3.26
C THR A 79 -5.36 7.61 2.73
N ASP A 80 -6.15 8.37 1.96
CA ASP A 80 -5.76 9.68 1.45
C ASP A 80 -5.57 10.70 2.57
N HIS A 81 -6.41 10.64 3.62
CA HIS A 81 -6.25 11.47 4.81
C HIS A 81 -4.89 11.21 5.47
N VAL A 82 -4.52 9.95 5.71
CA VAL A 82 -3.22 9.61 6.31
C VAL A 82 -2.07 10.05 5.40
N ARG A 83 -2.18 9.81 4.09
CA ARG A 83 -1.17 10.21 3.10
C ARG A 83 -0.97 11.73 3.03
N GLY A 84 -2.02 12.50 3.32
CA GLY A 84 -1.95 13.97 3.39
C GLY A 84 -1.19 14.51 4.61
N HIS A 85 -1.09 13.72 5.69
CA HIS A 85 -0.51 14.14 6.96
C HIS A 85 0.82 13.48 7.30
N LEU A 86 1.06 12.26 6.79
CA LEU A 86 2.23 11.44 7.12
C LEU A 86 3.02 11.06 5.86
N PRO A 87 4.34 10.80 5.99
CA PRO A 87 5.15 10.27 4.89
C PRO A 87 4.61 8.94 4.35
N ASP A 88 4.77 8.69 3.04
CA ASP A 88 4.26 7.50 2.34
C ASP A 88 4.63 6.16 3.03
N TYR A 89 5.80 6.08 3.68
CA TYR A 89 6.24 4.85 4.34
C TYR A 89 5.51 4.55 5.66
N MET A 90 4.72 5.49 6.19
CA MET A 90 3.88 5.33 7.38
C MET A 90 2.41 5.04 7.02
N VAL A 91 2.01 5.22 5.76
CA VAL A 91 0.63 4.97 5.32
C VAL A 91 0.32 3.47 5.46
N PRO A 92 -0.77 3.09 6.15
CA PRO A 92 -1.19 1.70 6.27
C PRO A 92 -1.41 1.07 4.89
N THR A 93 -0.91 -0.16 4.73
CA THR A 93 -1.17 -0.97 3.53
C THR A 93 -2.55 -1.62 3.54
N ALA A 94 -3.24 -1.59 4.68
CA ALA A 94 -4.62 -2.02 4.82
C ALA A 94 -5.26 -1.31 6.01
N ILE A 95 -6.53 -0.95 5.86
CA ILE A 95 -7.39 -0.43 6.92
C ILE A 95 -8.54 -1.43 7.08
N VAL A 96 -8.72 -1.95 8.29
CA VAL A 96 -9.72 -2.98 8.62
C VAL A 96 -10.74 -2.38 9.59
N PRO A 97 -11.95 -2.04 9.11
CA PRO A 97 -13.05 -1.61 9.96
C PRO A 97 -13.51 -2.72 10.91
N LEU A 98 -13.69 -2.39 12.18
CA LEU A 98 -14.22 -3.28 13.21
C LEU A 98 -15.41 -2.62 13.92
N THR A 99 -16.32 -3.45 14.44
CA THR A 99 -17.36 -2.97 15.37
C THR A 99 -16.80 -2.71 16.76
N GLU A 100 -15.81 -3.50 17.18
CA GLU A 100 -15.13 -3.36 18.47
C GLU A 100 -13.72 -3.97 18.38
N PHE A 101 -12.82 -3.54 19.26
CA PHE A 101 -11.50 -4.18 19.36
C PHE A 101 -11.59 -5.47 20.17
N PRO A 102 -10.90 -6.55 19.73
CA PRO A 102 -10.81 -7.77 20.52
C PRO A 102 -10.06 -7.48 21.82
N THR A 103 -10.59 -7.97 22.94
CA THR A 103 -9.98 -7.80 24.26
C THR A 103 -9.73 -9.14 24.94
N THR A 104 -8.66 -9.18 25.75
CA THR A 104 -8.37 -10.29 26.67
C THR A 104 -9.37 -10.31 27.83
N THR A 105 -9.39 -11.39 28.63
CA THR A 105 -10.21 -11.47 29.86
C THR A 105 -9.94 -10.34 30.86
N SER A 106 -8.81 -9.63 30.74
CA SER A 106 -8.48 -8.46 31.56
C SER A 106 -9.00 -7.12 31.02
N GLY A 107 -9.72 -7.12 29.89
CA GLY A 107 -10.21 -5.91 29.23
C GLY A 107 -9.16 -5.15 28.42
N LYS A 108 -7.93 -5.68 28.28
CA LYS A 108 -6.89 -5.10 27.43
C LYS A 108 -7.03 -5.57 25.99
N LEU A 109 -6.68 -4.71 25.02
CA LEU A 109 -6.57 -5.07 23.60
C LEU A 109 -5.78 -6.37 23.39
N ASP A 110 -6.40 -7.33 22.72
CA ASP A 110 -5.78 -8.57 22.28
C ASP A 110 -5.30 -8.44 20.82
N ARG A 111 -4.06 -7.96 20.65
CA ARG A 111 -3.45 -7.78 19.32
C ARG A 111 -3.34 -9.08 18.52
N LYS A 112 -3.30 -10.25 19.19
CA LYS A 112 -3.20 -11.55 18.51
C LYS A 112 -4.54 -11.99 17.91
N ALA A 113 -5.64 -11.49 18.48
CA ALA A 113 -6.99 -11.78 18.03
C ALA A 113 -7.51 -10.79 16.97
N LEU A 114 -6.71 -9.78 16.59
CA LEU A 114 -7.05 -8.92 15.45
C LEU A 114 -7.19 -9.77 14.18
N PRO A 115 -8.23 -9.56 13.36
CA PRO A 115 -8.40 -10.32 12.13
C PRO A 115 -7.30 -9.98 11.12
N ALA A 116 -6.93 -10.92 10.27
CA ALA A 116 -6.09 -10.58 9.13
C ALA A 116 -6.89 -9.69 8.16
N PRO A 117 -6.26 -8.71 7.48
CA PRO A 117 -6.95 -7.97 6.43
C PRO A 117 -7.36 -8.93 5.33
N ASP A 118 -8.65 -8.96 5.00
CA ASP A 118 -9.17 -9.75 3.89
C ASP A 118 -8.61 -9.20 2.59
N HIS A 119 -7.73 -9.99 1.95
CA HIS A 119 -7.26 -9.71 0.59
C HIS A 119 -8.31 -10.05 -0.48
N THR A 120 -9.49 -10.51 -0.06
CA THR A 120 -10.48 -11.23 -0.88
C THR A 120 -11.52 -10.37 -1.55
N GLU A 121 -11.66 -9.08 -1.21
CA GLU A 121 -12.38 -8.13 -2.08
C GLU A 121 -11.39 -7.55 -3.09
N THR A 122 -10.80 -8.46 -3.86
CA THR A 122 -10.31 -8.09 -5.19
C THR A 122 -11.59 -8.00 -6.02
N GLU A 123 -12.17 -6.80 -6.16
CA GLU A 123 -12.68 -6.47 -7.49
C GLU A 123 -11.50 -6.78 -8.40
N THR A 124 -11.56 -7.93 -9.06
CA THR A 124 -10.65 -8.28 -10.14
C THR A 124 -10.94 -7.20 -11.16
N GLY A 125 -10.21 -6.08 -11.06
CA GLY A 125 -10.39 -4.93 -11.91
C GLY A 125 -10.28 -5.36 -13.36
N ARG A 126 -10.45 -4.42 -14.28
CA ARG A 126 -10.42 -4.75 -15.70
C ARG A 126 -9.19 -5.60 -16.05
N GLY A 127 -9.42 -6.65 -16.85
CA GLY A 127 -8.34 -7.51 -17.32
C GLY A 127 -7.36 -6.75 -18.22
N PRO A 128 -6.18 -7.34 -18.50
CA PRO A 128 -5.20 -6.74 -19.38
C PRO A 128 -5.76 -6.57 -20.79
N ARG A 129 -5.40 -5.45 -21.43
CA ARG A 129 -5.90 -5.03 -22.75
C ARG A 129 -4.84 -5.17 -23.84
N ASN A 130 -3.58 -5.37 -23.44
CA ASN A 130 -2.44 -5.50 -24.34
C ASN A 130 -1.36 -6.41 -23.71
N PRO A 131 -0.36 -6.87 -24.50
CA PRO A 131 0.69 -7.76 -24.01
C PRO A 131 1.55 -7.18 -22.88
N THR A 132 1.76 -5.86 -22.84
CA THR A 132 2.51 -5.19 -21.77
C THR A 132 1.77 -5.34 -20.44
N GLU A 133 0.45 -5.09 -20.44
CA GLU A 133 -0.41 -5.24 -19.27
C GLU A 133 -0.49 -6.71 -18.82
N GLU A 134 -0.55 -7.68 -19.74
CA GLU A 134 -0.55 -9.11 -19.40
C GLU A 134 0.70 -9.50 -18.60
N VAL A 135 1.88 -9.07 -19.07
CA VAL A 135 3.15 -9.33 -18.37
C VAL A 135 3.16 -8.63 -17.02
N LEU A 136 2.76 -7.37 -16.95
CA LEU A 136 2.73 -6.62 -15.69
C LEU A 136 1.76 -7.19 -14.66
N CYS A 137 0.55 -7.59 -15.07
CA CYS A 137 -0.41 -8.28 -14.18
C CYS A 137 0.22 -9.53 -13.57
N ARG A 138 0.88 -10.37 -14.37
CA ARG A 138 1.59 -11.55 -13.86
C ARG A 138 2.70 -11.17 -12.88
N LEU A 139 3.53 -10.19 -13.23
CA LEU A 139 4.63 -9.75 -12.38
C LEU A 139 4.15 -9.18 -11.04
N PHE A 140 3.06 -8.41 -11.04
CA PHE A 140 2.45 -7.89 -9.82
C PHE A 140 1.89 -9.03 -8.97
N ALA A 141 1.09 -9.92 -9.56
CA ALA A 141 0.50 -11.05 -8.87
C ALA A 141 1.58 -11.93 -8.21
N ASP A 142 2.66 -12.27 -8.94
CA ASP A 142 3.77 -13.06 -8.43
C ASP A 142 4.49 -12.39 -7.25
N LEU A 143 4.73 -11.08 -7.33
CA LEU A 143 5.47 -10.35 -6.30
C LEU A 143 4.65 -10.08 -5.04
N LEU A 144 3.33 -9.89 -5.21
CA LEU A 144 2.38 -9.68 -4.12
C LEU A 144 1.84 -11.02 -3.57
N GLY A 145 2.13 -12.13 -4.28
CA GLY A 145 1.63 -13.48 -4.03
C GLY A 145 0.10 -13.52 -4.01
N LEU A 146 -0.50 -12.92 -5.03
CA LEU A 146 -1.92 -12.94 -5.35
C LEU A 146 -2.18 -13.96 -6.47
N ALA A 147 -3.40 -14.51 -6.53
CA ALA A 147 -3.77 -15.40 -7.63
C ALA A 147 -3.89 -14.63 -8.96
N GLU A 148 -4.48 -13.44 -8.91
CA GLU A 148 -4.66 -12.55 -10.05
C GLU A 148 -4.73 -11.08 -9.60
N ILE A 149 -4.54 -10.16 -10.56
CA ILE A 149 -4.64 -8.72 -10.31
C ILE A 149 -5.12 -7.99 -11.58
N GLY A 150 -6.08 -7.08 -11.41
CA GLY A 150 -6.61 -6.24 -12.50
C GLY A 150 -5.71 -5.05 -12.81
N ILE A 151 -5.88 -4.43 -13.98
CA ILE A 151 -4.97 -3.39 -14.46
C ILE A 151 -5.01 -2.08 -13.66
N ASP A 152 -6.13 -1.84 -12.98
CA ASP A 152 -6.38 -0.62 -12.20
C ASP A 152 -5.97 -0.80 -10.72
N ALA A 153 -5.51 -2.00 -10.33
CA ALA A 153 -5.07 -2.24 -8.97
C ALA A 153 -3.73 -1.55 -8.71
N ASP A 154 -3.70 -0.74 -7.64
CA ASP A 154 -2.49 -0.08 -7.16
C ASP A 154 -1.55 -1.10 -6.51
N PHE A 155 -0.26 -1.08 -6.92
CA PHE A 155 0.76 -1.97 -6.40
C PHE A 155 0.90 -1.88 -4.88
N PHE A 156 0.88 -0.67 -4.33
CA PHE A 156 1.14 -0.37 -2.92
C PHE A 156 -0.09 -0.64 -2.05
N ASP A 157 -1.29 -0.35 -2.55
CA ASP A 157 -2.53 -0.70 -1.86
C ASP A 157 -2.71 -2.22 -1.74
N ARG A 158 -2.13 -2.99 -2.67
CA ARG A 158 -2.10 -4.45 -2.63
C ARG A 158 -0.93 -5.03 -1.82
N GLY A 159 -0.23 -4.21 -1.04
CA GLY A 159 0.86 -4.62 -0.15
C GLY A 159 2.27 -4.41 -0.72
N GLY A 160 2.39 -3.83 -1.92
CA GLY A 160 3.66 -3.48 -2.54
C GLY A 160 4.46 -2.48 -1.72
N HIS A 161 5.79 -2.49 -1.88
CA HIS A 161 6.70 -1.59 -1.19
C HIS A 161 8.01 -1.43 -1.94
N SER A 162 8.90 -0.53 -1.50
CA SER A 162 10.12 -0.16 -2.23
C SER A 162 11.01 -1.35 -2.63
N LEU A 163 11.13 -2.37 -1.78
CA LEU A 163 11.90 -3.57 -2.10
C LEU A 163 11.21 -4.41 -3.18
N LEU A 164 9.89 -4.63 -3.08
CA LEU A 164 9.13 -5.30 -4.14
C LEU A 164 9.11 -4.47 -5.43
N ALA A 165 9.03 -3.14 -5.35
CA ALA A 165 9.15 -2.24 -6.51
C ALA A 165 10.53 -2.33 -7.15
N THR A 166 11.60 -2.46 -6.37
CA THR A 166 12.96 -2.69 -6.88
C THR A 166 13.08 -4.06 -7.56
N ARG A 167 12.44 -5.11 -7.00
CA ARG A 167 12.37 -6.42 -7.64
C ARG A 167 11.55 -6.36 -8.94
N LEU A 168 10.44 -5.62 -8.94
CA LEU A 168 9.56 -5.41 -10.08
C LEU A 168 10.33 -4.75 -11.24
N THR A 169 11.06 -3.66 -11.01
CA THR A 169 11.84 -3.01 -12.07
C THR A 169 12.90 -3.94 -12.65
N GLY A 170 13.54 -4.77 -11.81
CA GLY A 170 14.46 -5.81 -12.26
C GLY A 170 13.80 -6.86 -13.17
N ARG A 171 12.58 -7.30 -12.83
CA ARG A 171 11.81 -8.25 -13.65
C ARG A 171 11.30 -7.62 -14.95
N ILE A 172 10.82 -6.38 -14.91
CA ILE A 172 10.42 -5.61 -16.10
C ILE A 172 11.59 -5.50 -17.08
N ARG A 173 12.79 -5.17 -16.61
CA ARG A 173 13.99 -5.13 -17.46
C ARG A 173 14.27 -6.49 -18.12
N ASN A 174 14.10 -7.57 -17.39
CA ASN A 174 14.40 -8.92 -17.90
C ASN A 174 13.37 -9.40 -18.92
N GLU A 175 12.07 -9.12 -18.71
CA GLU A 175 10.98 -9.64 -19.56
C GLU A 175 10.58 -8.69 -20.69
N LEU A 176 10.66 -7.38 -20.46
CA LEU A 176 10.21 -6.36 -21.42
C LEU A 176 11.37 -5.57 -22.03
N HIS A 177 12.61 -5.79 -21.57
CA HIS A 177 13.81 -5.10 -22.05
C HIS A 177 13.74 -3.56 -21.93
N VAL A 178 13.01 -3.07 -20.92
CA VAL A 178 12.88 -1.65 -20.60
C VAL A 178 13.42 -1.37 -19.20
N ASP A 179 14.33 -0.40 -19.10
CA ASP A 179 14.83 0.09 -17.81
C ASP A 179 13.87 1.09 -17.19
N VAL A 180 13.06 0.63 -16.24
CA VAL A 180 12.14 1.46 -15.47
C VAL A 180 12.78 1.85 -14.13
N LYS A 181 12.73 3.14 -13.79
CA LYS A 181 13.17 3.62 -12.48
C LYS A 181 12.13 3.27 -11.41
N VAL A 182 12.59 2.94 -10.20
CA VAL A 182 11.69 2.69 -9.05
C VAL A 182 10.78 3.90 -8.79
N THR A 183 11.28 5.13 -8.98
CA THR A 183 10.48 6.36 -8.86
C THR A 183 9.31 6.42 -9.85
N THR A 184 9.40 5.76 -11.00
CA THR A 184 8.31 5.66 -11.98
C THR A 184 7.20 4.77 -11.44
N VAL A 185 7.54 3.66 -10.78
CA VAL A 185 6.55 2.77 -10.14
C VAL A 185 5.77 3.52 -9.06
N PHE A 186 6.43 4.34 -8.25
CA PHE A 186 5.75 5.16 -7.23
C PHE A 186 4.81 6.23 -7.81
N ARG A 187 5.13 6.79 -8.99
CA ARG A 187 4.29 7.79 -9.65
C ARG A 187 3.14 7.20 -10.47
N HIS A 188 3.32 5.96 -10.91
CA HIS A 188 2.41 5.22 -11.78
C HIS A 188 2.18 3.82 -11.20
N PRO A 189 1.53 3.73 -10.03
CA PRO A 189 1.48 2.52 -9.22
C PRO A 189 0.56 1.43 -9.77
N THR A 190 -0.33 1.74 -10.72
CA THR A 190 -1.19 0.73 -11.34
C THR A 190 -0.55 0.13 -12.59
N VAL A 191 -0.95 -1.10 -12.94
CA VAL A 191 -0.50 -1.76 -14.18
C VAL A 191 -0.81 -0.92 -15.42
N ALA A 192 -2.03 -0.36 -15.51
CA ALA A 192 -2.45 0.46 -16.63
C ALA A 192 -1.58 1.72 -16.79
N GLN A 193 -1.25 2.40 -15.69
CA GLN A 193 -0.41 3.59 -15.73
C GLN A 193 1.05 3.24 -16.06
N LEU A 194 1.57 2.15 -15.49
CA LEU A 194 2.95 1.73 -15.71
C LEU A 194 3.18 1.21 -17.13
N ALA A 195 2.20 0.53 -17.72
CA ALA A 195 2.25 0.06 -19.11
C ALA A 195 2.48 1.22 -20.10
N VAL A 196 1.76 2.35 -19.93
CA VAL A 196 1.94 3.54 -20.76
C VAL A 196 3.39 4.03 -20.71
N GLN A 197 3.97 4.11 -19.51
CA GLN A 197 5.34 4.57 -19.33
C GLN A 197 6.37 3.62 -19.97
N ILE A 198 6.12 2.31 -19.90
CA ILE A 198 6.98 1.30 -20.54
C ILE A 198 6.95 1.44 -22.06
N GLU A 199 5.77 1.64 -22.65
CA GLU A 199 5.61 1.79 -24.10
C GLU A 199 6.27 3.07 -24.63
N GLU A 200 6.19 4.18 -23.89
CA GLU A 200 6.87 5.44 -24.19
C GLU A 200 8.40 5.28 -24.16
N LEU A 201 8.93 4.60 -23.14
CA LEU A 201 10.36 4.31 -23.01
C LEU A 201 10.86 3.35 -24.09
N ALA A 202 10.10 2.30 -24.40
CA ALA A 202 10.41 1.34 -25.46
C ALA A 202 10.49 2.00 -26.84
N THR A 203 9.59 2.96 -27.10
CA THR A 203 9.58 3.71 -28.36
C THR A 203 10.77 4.67 -28.46
N SER A 204 11.15 5.29 -27.34
CA SER A 204 12.28 6.22 -27.27
C SER A 204 13.65 5.53 -27.44
N ASN A 205 13.75 4.25 -27.07
CA ASN A 205 14.97 3.44 -27.22
C ASN A 205 15.13 2.78 -28.60
N ARG A 206 14.19 2.95 -29.54
CA ARG A 206 14.37 2.44 -30.91
C ARG A 206 15.42 3.30 -31.65
N PRO A 207 16.49 2.71 -32.21
CA PRO A 207 17.44 3.47 -33.00
C PRO A 207 16.72 4.09 -34.20
N ARG A 208 16.86 5.41 -34.37
CA ARG A 208 16.35 6.09 -35.57
C ARG A 208 17.10 5.52 -36.76
N LEU A 209 16.40 4.75 -37.59
CA LEU A 209 16.90 4.30 -38.88
C LEU A 209 17.27 5.55 -39.69
N ARG A 210 18.57 5.82 -39.85
CA ARG A 210 19.04 6.84 -40.79
C ARG A 210 18.65 6.35 -42.19
N PRO A 211 17.95 7.16 -43.01
CA PRO A 211 17.73 6.79 -44.40
C PRO A 211 19.09 6.65 -45.06
N GLN A 212 19.38 5.44 -45.52
CA GLN A 212 20.59 5.15 -46.27
C GLN A 212 20.41 5.82 -47.64
N LEU A 213 21.03 6.99 -47.80
CA LEU A 213 21.10 7.68 -49.08
C LEU A 213 21.73 6.72 -50.08
N GLY A 214 20.90 6.20 -50.99
CA GLY A 214 21.34 5.31 -52.05
C GLY A 214 22.44 6.00 -52.84
N GLN A 215 23.58 5.32 -52.97
CA GLN A 215 24.55 5.69 -53.97
C GLN A 215 23.94 5.42 -55.34
N MET A 216 23.46 6.47 -55.99
CA MET A 216 23.21 6.48 -57.43
C MET A 216 24.56 6.46 -58.13
N THR A 217 24.98 5.27 -58.55
CA THR A 217 25.94 5.10 -59.64
C THR A 217 25.16 5.13 -60.94
N VAL A 218 25.36 6.17 -61.76
CA VAL A 218 25.84 6.10 -63.17
C VAL A 218 26.51 7.43 -63.48
#